data_AF-A0A2I1K7F6-F1
#
_entry.id   AF-A0A2I1K7F6-F1
#
_cell.length_a   1.000
_cell.length_b   1.000
_cell.length_c   1.000
_cell.angle_alpha   90.00
_cell.angle_beta   90.00
_cell.angle_gamma   90.00
#
_symmetry.space_group_name_H-M   'P 1'
#
loop_
_entity.id
_entity.type
_entity.pdbx_description
1 polymer ?
#
loop_
_entity_poly.entity_id
_entity_poly.type
_entity_poly.pdbx_seq_one_letter_code
_entity_poly.pdbx_strand_id
1 'polypeptide(L)'
;MNYLTPIINAKQIAESQRYGEQELPFIERLVLGAQALLYNAGAFIPDNPLCKVVVEMIVAHWLENRDSMNFDMKNVYNLPIAIRAQISSLQFFCELEKGDPS
;
A
#
# COMPACT_ATOMS: atom_id res chain seq x y z
N MET A 1 10.50 12.62 -2.45
CA MET A 1 9.10 12.92 -2.06
C MET A 1 8.83 12.34 -0.68
N ASN A 2 8.00 12.99 0.14
CA ASN A 2 7.66 12.53 1.48
C ASN A 2 6.43 11.58 1.40
N TYR A 3 6.45 10.46 2.14
CA TYR A 3 5.36 9.47 2.17
C TYR A 3 4.10 10.00 2.88
N LEU A 4 4.14 11.23 3.43
CA LEU A 4 3.02 11.87 4.13
C LEU A 4 1.93 12.42 3.20
N THR A 5 2.15 12.45 1.89
CA THR A 5 1.12 12.81 0.91
C THR A 5 0.61 11.55 0.22
N PRO A 6 -0.71 11.26 0.24
CA PRO A 6 -1.28 10.12 -0.46
C PRO A 6 -0.97 10.18 -1.97
N ILE A 7 -0.40 9.11 -2.52
CA ILE A 7 -0.11 8.94 -3.95
C ILE A 7 -1.32 8.40 -4.73
N ILE A 8 -2.38 8.02 -4.00
CA ILE A 8 -3.63 7.46 -4.51
C ILE A 8 -4.80 8.10 -3.78
N ASN A 9 -5.90 8.29 -4.49
CA ASN A 9 -7.11 8.88 -3.94
C ASN A 9 -7.92 7.81 -3.20
N ALA A 10 -8.22 8.04 -1.92
CA ALA A 10 -9.05 7.16 -1.11
C ALA A 10 -10.45 6.91 -1.71
N LYS A 11 -10.99 7.87 -2.47
CA LYS A 11 -12.27 7.72 -3.17
C LYS A 11 -12.25 6.58 -4.19
N GLN A 12 -11.16 6.43 -4.94
CA GLN A 12 -11.03 5.34 -5.93
C GLN A 12 -11.01 3.97 -5.24
N ILE A 13 -10.31 3.88 -4.12
CA ILE A 13 -10.26 2.66 -3.30
C ILE A 13 -11.66 2.36 -2.74
N ALA A 14 -12.32 3.36 -2.15
CA ALA A 14 -13.65 3.21 -1.59
C ALA A 14 -14.67 2.71 -2.63
N GLU A 15 -14.65 3.26 -3.85
CA GLU A 15 -15.50 2.80 -4.95
C GLU A 15 -15.21 1.34 -5.34
N SER A 16 -13.93 0.96 -5.46
CA SER A 16 -13.53 -0.40 -5.83
C SER A 16 -13.88 -1.45 -4.77
N GLN A 17 -13.82 -1.05 -3.50
CA GLN A 17 -14.05 -1.91 -2.33
C GLN A 17 -15.46 -1.76 -1.77
N ARG A 18 -16.33 -0.97 -2.43
CA ARG A 18 -17.74 -0.74 -2.06
C ARG A 18 -17.95 -0.13 -0.67
N TYR A 19 -17.03 0.71 -0.22
CA TYR A 19 -17.18 1.51 1.01
C TYR A 19 -17.86 2.85 0.73
N GLY A 20 -18.59 3.36 1.73
CA GLY A 20 -19.24 4.68 1.65
C GLY A 20 -18.28 5.85 1.96
N GLU A 21 -18.70 7.07 1.63
CA GLU A 21 -17.89 8.28 1.82
C GLU A 21 -17.47 8.53 3.28
N GLN A 22 -18.25 8.05 4.25
CA GLN A 22 -17.94 8.15 5.67
C GLN A 22 -16.65 7.39 6.07
N GLU A 23 -16.19 6.45 5.25
CA GLU A 23 -14.98 5.66 5.49
C GLU A 23 -13.73 6.27 4.84
N LEU A 24 -13.86 7.34 4.04
CA LEU A 24 -12.73 7.98 3.36
C LEU A 24 -11.59 8.38 4.31
N PRO A 25 -11.83 9.00 5.49
CA PRO A 25 -10.75 9.33 6.42
C PRO A 25 -10.01 8.11 6.96
N PHE A 26 -10.70 6.97 7.07
CA PHE A 26 -10.07 5.72 7.49
C PHE A 26 -9.23 5.13 6.34
N ILE A 27 -9.77 5.09 5.12
CA ILE A 27 -9.06 4.60 3.94
C ILE A 27 -7.81 5.44 3.66
N GLU A 28 -7.87 6.77 3.80
CA GLU A 28 -6.68 7.64 3.68
C GLU A 28 -5.57 7.26 4.66
N ARG A 29 -5.92 6.91 5.91
CA ARG A 29 -4.93 6.43 6.90
C ARG A 29 -4.32 5.10 6.48
N LEU A 30 -5.10 4.21 5.87
CA LEU A 30 -4.57 2.96 5.31
C LEU A 30 -3.61 3.23 4.16
N VAL A 31 -3.93 4.16 3.25
CA VAL A 31 -3.03 4.57 2.16
C VAL A 31 -1.70 5.07 2.73
N LEU A 32 -1.74 5.97 3.72
CA LEU A 32 -0.53 6.46 4.38
C LEU A 32 0.23 5.34 5.09
N GLY A 33 -0.47 4.40 5.73
CA GLY A 33 0.15 3.23 6.36
C GLY A 33 0.87 2.33 5.36
N ALA A 34 0.25 2.06 4.20
CA ALA A 34 0.86 1.29 3.12
C ALA A 34 2.08 2.00 2.52
N GLN A 35 2.00 3.32 2.33
CA GLN A 35 3.14 4.12 1.87
C GLN A 35 4.30 4.12 2.87
N ALA A 36 4.01 4.24 4.16
CA ALA A 36 5.01 4.17 5.21
C ALA A 36 5.68 2.79 5.25
N LEU A 37 4.92 1.71 5.04
CA LEU A 37 5.46 0.35 4.92
C LEU A 37 6.43 0.26 3.75
N LEU A 38 6.05 0.74 2.56
CA LEU A 38 6.95 0.74 1.39
C LEU A 38 8.18 1.62 1.61
N TYR A 39 8.02 2.78 2.24
CA TYR A 39 9.12 3.69 2.52
C TYR A 39 10.16 3.04 3.44
N ASN A 40 9.70 2.43 4.53
CA ASN A 40 10.57 1.71 5.48
C ASN A 40 11.21 0.46 4.85
N ALA A 41 10.55 -0.16 3.88
CA ALA A 41 11.12 -1.25 3.10
C ALA A 41 12.13 -0.78 2.04
N GLY A 42 12.30 0.53 1.81
CA GLY A 42 13.13 1.03 0.71
C GLY A 42 12.52 0.81 -0.68
N ALA A 43 11.21 0.58 -0.76
CA ALA A 43 10.45 0.23 -1.97
C ALA A 43 9.55 1.38 -2.47
N PHE A 44 9.63 2.57 -1.87
CA PHE A 44 8.71 3.67 -2.17
C PHE A 44 9.20 4.55 -3.31
N ILE A 45 8.61 4.36 -4.50
CA ILE A 45 8.84 5.16 -5.71
C ILE A 45 7.51 5.78 -6.15
N PRO A 46 7.13 6.97 -5.65
CA PRO A 46 5.76 7.50 -5.78
C PRO A 46 5.32 7.76 -7.23
N ASP A 47 6.28 8.05 -8.12
CA ASP A 47 6.03 8.27 -9.54
C ASP A 47 5.92 6.96 -10.34
N ASN A 48 6.33 5.83 -9.75
CA ASN A 48 6.24 4.52 -10.39
C ASN A 48 4.79 3.96 -10.30
N PRO A 49 4.16 3.61 -11.43
CA PRO A 49 2.82 3.02 -11.43
C PRO A 49 2.69 1.76 -10.57
N LEU A 50 3.74 0.93 -10.50
CA LEU A 50 3.76 -0.27 -9.66
C LEU A 50 3.69 0.09 -8.17
N CYS A 51 4.30 1.19 -7.73
CA CYS A 51 4.20 1.63 -6.34
C CYS A 51 2.75 1.93 -5.95
N LYS A 52 1.97 2.53 -6.86
CA LYS A 52 0.54 2.80 -6.64
C LYS A 52 -0.26 1.49 -6.55
N VAL A 53 -0.03 0.58 -7.49
CA VAL A 53 -0.69 -0.74 -7.47
C VAL A 53 -0.40 -1.50 -6.18
N VAL A 54 0.85 -1.50 -5.71
CA VAL A 54 1.22 -2.20 -4.47
C VAL A 54 0.53 -1.57 -3.26
N VAL A 55 0.44 -0.25 -3.19
CA VAL A 55 -0.32 0.44 -2.13
C VAL A 55 -1.80 0.05 -2.19
N GLU A 56 -2.43 0.02 -3.36
CA GLU A 56 -3.83 -0.44 -3.52
C GLU A 56 -4.01 -1.88 -3.03
N MET A 57 -3.11 -2.79 -3.41
CA MET A 57 -3.17 -4.20 -3.01
C MET A 57 -3.05 -4.36 -1.48
N ILE A 58 -2.16 -3.60 -0.83
CA ILE A 58 -2.01 -3.62 0.64
C ILE A 58 -3.29 -3.13 1.31
N VAL A 59 -3.84 -2.00 0.84
CA VAL A 59 -5.05 -1.41 1.43
C VAL A 59 -6.25 -2.34 1.23
N ALA A 60 -6.43 -2.91 0.03
CA ALA A 60 -7.49 -3.88 -0.24
C ALA A 60 -7.38 -5.10 0.68
N HIS A 61 -6.17 -5.65 0.86
CA HIS A 61 -5.94 -6.76 1.77
C HIS A 61 -6.32 -6.41 3.23
N TRP A 62 -6.02 -5.20 3.69
CA TRP A 62 -6.38 -4.77 5.05
C TRP A 62 -7.88 -4.55 5.22
N LEU A 63 -8.56 -4.03 4.20
CA LEU A 63 -10.02 -3.88 4.19
C LEU A 63 -10.73 -5.25 4.17
N GLU A 64 -10.29 -6.17 3.33
CA GLU A 64 -10.81 -7.55 3.28
C GLU A 64 -10.64 -8.28 4.61
N ASN A 65 -9.49 -8.13 5.28
CA ASN A 65 -9.27 -8.70 6.61
C ASN A 65 -10.19 -8.08 7.66
N ARG A 66 -10.40 -6.76 7.63
CA ARG A 66 -11.34 -6.07 8.54
C ARG A 66 -12.75 -6.65 8.41
N ASP A 67 -13.22 -6.81 7.17
CA ASP A 67 -14.57 -7.31 6.87
C ASP A 67 -14.72 -8.79 7.25
N SER A 68 -13.71 -9.61 6.97
CA SER A 68 -13.75 -11.05 7.22
C SER A 68 -13.69 -11.42 8.71
N MET A 69 -13.22 -10.52 9.58
CA MET A 69 -12.91 -10.84 10.98
C MET A 69 -13.68 -10.01 12.02
N ASN A 70 -14.80 -9.39 11.66
CA ASN A 70 -15.64 -8.65 12.62
C ASN A 70 -14.81 -7.61 13.42
N PHE A 71 -13.96 -6.84 12.73
CA PHE A 71 -13.05 -5.82 13.28
C PHE A 71 -11.79 -6.32 14.01
N ASP A 72 -11.57 -7.64 14.17
CA ASP A 72 -10.38 -8.17 14.83
C ASP A 72 -9.25 -8.43 13.79
N MET A 73 -8.29 -7.51 13.72
CA MET A 73 -7.21 -7.49 12.70
C MET A 73 -6.11 -8.54 12.98
N LYS A 74 -6.43 -9.84 12.91
CA LYS A 74 -5.42 -10.91 12.95
C LYS A 74 -4.81 -11.08 11.56
N ASN A 75 -3.48 -10.94 11.46
CA ASN A 75 -2.63 -11.11 10.25
C ASN A 75 -2.42 -9.90 9.34
N VAL A 76 -2.73 -8.66 9.76
CA VAL A 76 -2.41 -7.43 9.00
C VAL A 76 -0.93 -7.32 8.61
N TYR A 77 -0.05 -7.87 9.45
CA TYR A 77 1.40 -7.90 9.22
C TYR A 77 1.85 -8.98 8.23
N ASN A 78 1.00 -9.96 7.89
CA ASN A 78 1.36 -11.08 7.04
C ASN A 78 0.83 -10.87 5.63
N LEU A 79 1.50 -9.99 4.87
CA LEU A 79 1.13 -9.70 3.48
C LEU A 79 1.19 -10.98 2.62
N PRO A 80 0.20 -11.20 1.73
CA PRO A 80 0.22 -12.28 0.74
C PRO A 80 1.54 -12.31 -0.04
N ILE A 81 1.98 -13.51 -0.41
CA ILE A 81 3.26 -13.71 -1.11
C ILE A 81 3.37 -12.89 -2.40
N ALA A 82 2.25 -12.70 -3.11
CA ALA A 82 2.19 -11.86 -4.30
C ALA A 82 2.53 -10.39 -3.99
N ILE A 83 1.97 -9.81 -2.93
CA ILE A 83 2.27 -8.43 -2.52
C ILE A 83 3.75 -8.31 -2.13
N ARG A 84 4.26 -9.27 -1.35
CA ARG A 84 5.69 -9.28 -0.96
C ARG A 84 6.63 -9.33 -2.17
N ALA A 85 6.31 -10.14 -3.18
CA ALA A 85 7.10 -10.22 -4.41
C ALA A 85 7.13 -8.88 -5.19
N GLN A 86 6.01 -8.15 -5.22
CA GLN A 86 5.97 -6.82 -5.84
C GLN A 86 6.77 -5.78 -5.04
N ILE A 87 6.76 -5.85 -3.70
CA ILE A 87 7.61 -5.02 -2.85
C ILE A 87 9.09 -5.28 -3.17
N SER A 88 9.51 -6.54 -3.26
CA SER A 88 10.89 -6.88 -3.62
C SER A 88 11.29 -6.40 -5.02
N SER A 89 10.34 -6.43 -5.97
CA SER A 89 10.58 -5.88 -7.31
C SER A 89 10.81 -4.36 -7.26
N LEU A 90 9.99 -3.63 -6.47
CA LEU A 90 10.17 -2.19 -6.25
C LEU A 90 11.48 -1.86 -5.54
N GLN A 91 11.91 -2.67 -4.56
CA GLN A 91 13.21 -2.50 -3.89
C GLN A 91 14.36 -2.57 -4.91
N PHE A 92 14.35 -3.57 -5.78
CA PHE A 92 15.35 -3.72 -6.83
C PHE A 92 15.39 -2.52 -7.79
N PHE A 93 14.22 -2.00 -8.22
CA PHE A 93 14.18 -0.79 -9.04
C PHE A 93 14.71 0.45 -8.30
N CYS A 94 14.40 0.58 -7.01
CA CYS A 94 14.93 1.64 -6.15
C CYS A 94 16.47 1.62 -6.07
N GLU A 95 17.06 0.42 -5.99
CA GLU A 95 18.51 0.23 -5.94
C GLU A 95 19.18 0.63 -7.26
N LEU A 96 18.59 0.22 -8.40
CA LEU A 96 19.06 0.61 -9.73
C LEU A 96 19.02 2.14 -9.94
N GLU A 97 17.95 2.82 -9.50
CA GLU A 97 17.84 4.29 -9.62
C GLU A 97 18.86 5.04 -8.75
N LYS A 98 19.34 4.42 -7.67
CA LYS A 98 20.38 4.99 -6.78
C LYS A 98 21.80 4.81 -7.32
N GLY A 99 21.98 4.10 -8.44
CA GLY A 99 23.26 4.00 -9.12
C GLY A 99 24.26 3.04 -8.46
N ASP A 100 23.78 2.07 -7.69
CA ASP A 100 24.63 1.04 -7.08
C ASP A 100 24.35 -0.33 -7.73
N PRO A 101 24.90 -0.62 -8.93
CA PRO A 101 25.00 -1.98 -9.39
C PRO A 101 26.08 -2.64 -8.54
N SER A 102 25.64 -3.50 -7.62
CA SER A 102 26.56 -4.41 -6.92
C SER A 102 27.38 -5.25 -7.89
#